data_AF-A0A8S3GV69-F1
#
_entry.id   AF-A0A8S3GV69-F1
#
_cell.length_a   1.000
_cell.length_b   1.000
_cell.length_c   1.000
_cell.angle_alpha   90.00
_cell.angle_beta   90.00
_cell.angle_gamma   90.00
#
_symmetry.space_group_name_H-M   'P 1'
#
loop_
_entity.id
_entity.type
_entity.pdbx_description
1 polymer ?
#
loop_
_entity_poly.entity_id
_entity_poly.type
_entity_poly.pdbx_seq_one_letter_code
_entity_poly.pdbx_strand_id
1 'polypeptide(L)' 'MYMHAYTLYGFVRPFGCFILLAAYESDGPQLYGVEPSGVTYGYYGIAVGKAQQTAKTEIEKLKLSEL' A
#
# COMPACT_ATOMS: atom_id res chain seq x y z
N MET A 1 -0.99 12.91 -1.58
CA MET A 1 -0.55 13.74 -2.72
C MET A 1 0.96 14.07 -2.73
N TYR A 2 1.70 13.90 -1.63
CA TYR A 2 3.14 14.23 -1.57
C TYR A 2 4.02 13.40 -2.54
N MET A 3 3.84 12.08 -2.60
CA MET A 3 4.64 11.23 -3.51
C MET A 3 4.44 11.58 -4.99
N HIS A 4 3.20 11.91 -5.37
CA HIS A 4 2.88 12.30 -6.75
C HIS A 4 3.64 13.56 -7.19
N ALA A 5 3.92 14.50 -6.27
CA ALA A 5 4.73 15.68 -6.61
C ALA A 5 6.13 15.31 -7.12
N TYR A 6 6.70 14.19 -6.66
CA TYR A 6 8.02 13.70 -7.08
C TYR A 6 8.01 12.97 -8.44
N THR A 7 6.83 12.83 -9.08
CA THR A 7 6.71 12.34 -10.46
C THR A 7 6.44 13.47 -11.47
N LEU A 8 6.18 14.70 -11.01
CA LEU A 8 5.81 15.83 -11.87
C LEU A 8 7.00 16.69 -12.32
N TYR A 9 8.08 16.73 -11.53
CA TYR A 9 9.22 17.61 -11.79
C TYR A 9 10.48 16.82 -12.15
N GLY A 10 11.06 17.10 -13.32
CA GLY A 10 12.22 16.36 -13.84
C GLY A 10 13.55 16.54 -13.08
N PHE A 11 13.61 17.45 -12.10
CA PHE A 11 14.79 17.67 -11.26
C PHE A 11 14.78 16.89 -9.93
N VAL A 12 13.68 16.20 -9.61
CA VAL A 12 13.57 15.30 -8.46
C VAL A 12 13.36 13.86 -8.93
N ARG A 13 13.80 12.89 -8.12
CA ARG A 13 13.60 11.47 -8.42
C ARG A 13 12.35 10.95 -7.69
N PRO A 14 11.53 10.11 -8.35
CA PRO A 14 10.44 9.40 -7.68
C PRO A 14 10.93 8.52 -6.54
N PHE A 15 10.01 8.21 -5.61
CA PHE A 15 10.29 7.30 -4.50
C PHE A 15 10.51 5.88 -5.00
N GLY A 16 11.61 5.25 -4.59
CA GLY A 16 11.95 3.87 -4.98
C GLY A 16 11.33 2.79 -4.10
N CYS A 17 10.27 3.10 -3.36
CA CYS A 17 9.65 2.19 -2.40
C CYS A 17 8.13 2.22 -2.47
N PHE A 18 7.53 1.09 -2.12
CA PHE A 18 6.11 1.00 -1.81
C PHE A 18 5.96 1.11 -0.29
N ILE A 19 5.02 1.93 0.17
CA ILE A 19 4.76 2.08 1.61
C ILE A 19 3.46 1.36 1.98
N LEU A 20 3.55 0.50 2.99
CA LEU A 20 2.40 -0.02 3.71
C LEU A 20 2.20 0.82 4.96
N LEU A 21 1.05 1.49 5.04
CA LEU A 21 0.68 2.33 6.18
C LEU A 21 -0.48 1.66 6.89
N ALA A 22 -0.26 1.27 8.15
CA ALA A 22 -1.29 0.74 9.03
C ALA A 22 -1.54 1.74 10.17
N ALA A 23 -2.81 1.94 10.49
CA ALA A 23 -3.25 2.78 11.59
C ALA A 23 -4.36 2.07 12.36
N TYR A 24 -4.48 2.37 13.65
CA TYR A 24 -5.60 1.95 14.47
C TYR A 24 -6.36 3.21 14.88
N GLU A 25 -7.55 3.38 14.33
CA GLU A 25 -8.41 4.54 14.58
C GLU A 25 -9.64 4.13 15.38
N SER A 26 -10.47 5.11 15.78
CA SER A 26 -11.71 4.85 16.52
C SER A 26 -12.67 3.93 15.78
N ASP A 27 -12.63 3.97 14.45
CA ASP A 27 -13.51 3.23 13.56
C ASP A 27 -12.95 1.84 13.20
N GLY A 28 -11.80 1.47 13.77
CA GLY A 28 -11.14 0.18 13.58
C GLY A 28 -9.77 0.26 12.90
N PRO A 29 -9.16 -0.91 12.60
CA PRO A 29 -7.88 -0.97 11.91
C PRO A 29 -8.01 -0.53 10.45
N GLN A 30 -7.09 0.30 9.99
CA GLN A 30 -7.01 0.77 8.61
C GLN A 30 -5.66 0.41 8.01
N LEU A 31 -5.66 -0.06 6.76
CA LEU A 31 -4.46 -0.41 6.02
C LEU A 31 -4.49 0.23 4.63
N TYR A 32 -3.44 0.99 4.32
CA TYR A 32 -3.27 1.69 3.06
C TYR A 32 -1.97 1.28 2.38
N GLY A 33 -2.04 1.13 1.06
CA GLY A 33 -0.87 0.99 0.21
C GLY A 33 -0.62 2.29 -0.56
N VAL A 34 0.63 2.78 -0.49
CA VAL A 34 1.09 3.97 -1.22
C VAL A 34 2.14 3.55 -2.23
N GLU A 35 1.82 3.77 -3.51
CA GLU A 35 2.71 3.45 -4.62
C GLU A 35 3.69 4.60 -4.94
N PRO A 36 4.86 4.29 -5.53
CA PRO A 36 5.79 5.28 -6.10
C PRO A 36 5.16 6.33 -7.02
N SER A 37 4.07 5.97 -7.71
CA SER A 37 3.29 6.83 -8.60
C SER A 37 2.53 7.94 -7.85
N GLY A 38 2.38 7.78 -6.53
CA GLY A 38 1.53 8.60 -5.68
C GLY A 38 0.08 8.12 -5.59
N VAL A 39 -0.27 7.00 -6.23
CA VAL A 39 -1.57 6.35 -6.08
C VAL A 39 -1.67 5.68 -4.71
N THR A 40 -2.83 5.83 -4.08
CA THR A 40 -3.11 5.30 -2.74
C THR A 40 -4.45 4.59 -2.70
N TYR A 41 -4.48 3.39 -2.14
CA TYR A 41 -5.70 2.60 -1.95
C TYR A 41 -5.76 2.00 -0.54
N GLY A 42 -6.98 1.81 -0.03
CA GLY A 42 -7.24 1.05 1.19
C GLY A 42 -7.37 -0.45 0.88
N TYR A 43 -6.87 -1.30 1.77
CA TYR A 43 -6.84 -2.75 1.59
C TYR A 43 -7.23 -3.47 2.89
N TYR A 44 -7.94 -4.59 2.77
CA TYR A 44 -8.08 -5.54 3.87
C TYR A 44 -6.81 -6.40 4.05
N GLY A 45 -6.08 -6.63 2.96
CA GLY A 45 -4.80 -7.32 2.96
C GLY A 45 -4.01 -7.01 1.70
N ILE A 46 -2.70 -6.78 1.84
CA ILE A 46 -1.80 -6.48 0.73
C ILE A 46 -0.41 -7.03 1.03
N ALA A 47 0.27 -7.49 -0.02
CA ALA A 47 1.69 -7.83 0.01
C ALA A 47 2.42 -7.13 -1.14
N VAL A 48 3.68 -6.75 -0.89
CA VAL A 48 4.54 -6.03 -1.84
C VAL A 48 5.96 -6.62 -1.83
N GLY A 49 6.69 -6.43 -2.94
CA GLY A 49 8.06 -6.96 -3.10
C GLY A 49 8.14 -8.21 -3.98
N LYS A 50 9.31 -8.86 -4.01
CA LYS A 50 9.66 -9.91 -4.99
C LYS A 50 8.73 -11.13 -4.96
N ALA A 51 8.31 -11.56 -3.78
CA ALA A 51 7.46 -12.74 -3.59
C ALA A 51 6.00 -12.38 -3.29
N GLN A 52 5.55 -11.18 -3.68
CA GLN A 52 4.21 -10.69 -3.35
C GLN A 52 3.09 -11.60 -3.83
N GLN A 53 3.28 -12.29 -4.97
CA GLN A 53 2.22 -13.09 -5.57
C GLN A 53 1.87 -14.30 -4.72
N THR A 54 2.89 -15.00 -4.21
CA THR A 54 2.70 -16.11 -3.27
C THR A 54 2.05 -15.64 -1.97
N ALA A 55 2.50 -14.51 -1.43
CA ALA A 55 1.90 -13.95 -0.22
C ALA A 55 0.44 -13.52 -0.43
N LYS A 56 0.10 -12.91 -1.56
CA LYS A 56 -1.29 -12.53 -1.91
C LYS A 56 -2.20 -13.76 -1.96
N THR A 57 -1.75 -14.86 -2.55
CA THR A 57 -2.53 -16.11 -2.59
C THR A 57 -2.84 -16.64 -1.19
N GLU A 58 -1.92 -16.53 -0.24
CA GLU A 58 -2.20 -16.94 1.15
C GLU A 58 -3.12 -15.95 1.88
N ILE A 59 -2.96 -14.65 1.62
CA ILE A 59 -3.81 -13.59 2.19
C ILE A 59 -5.25 -13.73 1.71
N GLU A 60 -5.48 -14.05 0.44
CA GLU A 60 -6.82 -14.23 -0.16
C GLU A 60 -7.59 -15.44 0.40
N LYS A 61 -6.91 -16.41 1.02
CA LYS A 61 -7.57 -17.53 1.72
C LYS A 61 -8.21 -17.09 3.04
N LEU A 62 -7.79 -15.96 3.60
CA LEU A 62 -8.28 -15.44 4.87
C LEU A 62 -9.52 -14.57 4.64
N LYS A 63 -10.49 -14.66 5.56
CA LYS A 63 -11.68 -13.80 5.56
C LYS A 63 -11.42 -12.48 6.30
N LEU A 64 -10.61 -11.62 5.70
CA LEU A 64 -10.10 -10.39 6.34
C LEU A 64 -11.18 -9.32 6.61
N SER A 65 -12.31 -9.38 5.90
CA SER A 65 -13.44 -8.48 6.14
C SER A 65 -14.29 -8.87 7.36
N GLU A 66 -14.12 -10.10 7.88
CA GLU A 66 -14.88 -10.66 8.99
C GLU A 66 -14.03 -10.76 10.29
N LEU A 67 -12.79 -10.27 10.25
CA LEU A 67 -11.80 -10.28 11.33
C LEU A 67 -11.78 -8.93 12.06
#